data_AF-A0A947TFH1-F1
#
_entry.id   AF-A0A947TFH1-F1
#
_cell.length_a   1.000
_cell.length_b   1.000
_cell.length_c   1.000
_cell.angle_alpha   90.00
_cell.angle_beta   90.00
_cell.angle_gamma   90.00
#
_symmetry.space_group_name_H-M   'P 1'
#
loop_
_entity.id
_entity.type
_entity.pdbx_description
1 polymer ?
#
loop_
_entity_poly.entity_id
_entity_poly.type
_entity_poly.pdbx_seq_one_letter_code
_entity_poly.pdbx_strand_id
1 'polypeptide(L)'
;EGETISYRIPNKNQCKECHGLEGAVVPIGPKTRNMDAGWLEAVVGAVPEGADTLPRWENRAQAPIELAARAYLDVNCAHCHRPGATASNSGLDLRWEQRDPEAYGVFKRPVAAGRGSGGHEFGIVPGDPEMSILVHRMDSTEPGVAMPELGKSTVDREGLAVVARWIEGMTQ
;
A
#
# COMPACT_ATOMS: atom_id res chain seq x y z
N GLU A 1 -0.77 16.79 16.05
CA GLU A 1 -0.71 16.34 17.46
C GLU A 1 -0.41 14.85 17.47
N GLY A 2 0.31 14.32 18.46
CA GLY A 2 0.59 12.88 18.55
C GLY A 2 -0.57 12.14 19.23
N GLU A 3 -0.83 10.90 18.81
CA GLU A 3 -1.80 10.01 19.46
C GLU A 3 -1.08 8.86 20.18
N THR A 4 -1.66 8.38 21.27
CA THR A 4 -1.19 7.17 21.94
C THR A 4 -1.63 5.95 21.14
N ILE A 5 -0.67 5.20 20.61
CA ILE A 5 -0.95 3.96 19.87
C ILE A 5 -0.57 2.72 20.68
N SER A 6 -1.30 1.63 20.46
CA SER A 6 -0.88 0.31 20.92
C SER A 6 0.03 -0.30 19.85
N TYR A 7 1.34 -0.39 20.12
CA TYR A 7 2.31 -0.97 19.21
C TYR A 7 2.69 -2.38 19.66
N ARG A 8 2.40 -3.39 18.84
CA ARG A 8 2.76 -4.78 19.09
C ARG A 8 3.88 -5.19 18.15
N ILE A 9 5.02 -5.56 18.73
CA ILE A 9 6.12 -6.18 18.00
C ILE A 9 5.72 -7.62 17.65
N PRO A 10 5.67 -8.00 16.36
CA PRO A 10 5.37 -9.37 15.96
C PRO A 10 6.40 -10.37 16.50
N ASN A 11 5.97 -11.60 16.77
CA ASN A 11 6.90 -12.65 17.17
C ASN A 11 7.76 -13.13 15.97
N LYS A 12 8.82 -13.90 16.25
CA LYS A 12 9.78 -14.37 15.23
C LYS A 12 9.15 -15.09 14.04
N ASN A 13 8.06 -15.84 14.27
CA ASN A 13 7.38 -16.56 13.19
C ASN A 13 6.57 -15.60 12.30
N GLN A 14 6.03 -14.54 12.89
CA GLN A 14 5.25 -13.51 12.19
C GLN A 14 6.13 -12.56 11.35
N CYS A 15 7.44 -12.50 11.60
CA CYS A 15 8.34 -11.72 10.75
C CYS A 15 8.23 -12.11 9.27
N LYS A 16 8.00 -13.41 8.99
CA LYS A 16 7.84 -13.92 7.62
C LYS A 16 6.61 -13.38 6.91
N GLU A 17 5.60 -12.90 7.63
CA GLU A 17 4.38 -12.37 7.02
C GLU A 17 4.66 -11.07 6.25
N CYS A 18 5.62 -10.27 6.69
CA CYS A 18 6.08 -9.09 5.96
C CYS A 18 7.33 -9.38 5.11
N HIS A 19 8.27 -10.16 5.64
CA HIS A 19 9.60 -10.37 5.01
C HIS A 19 9.65 -11.56 4.05
N GLY A 20 8.56 -12.30 3.84
CA GLY A 20 8.50 -13.42 2.92
C GLY A 20 8.46 -12.99 1.46
N LEU A 21 9.41 -13.44 0.65
CA LEU A 21 9.44 -13.24 -0.80
C LEU A 21 10.06 -14.46 -1.48
N GLU A 22 9.34 -15.08 -2.42
CA GLU A 22 9.80 -16.24 -3.21
C GLU A 22 10.34 -17.39 -2.32
N GLY A 23 9.67 -17.64 -1.20
CA GLY A 23 10.06 -18.67 -0.23
C GLY A 23 11.26 -18.30 0.66
N ALA A 24 11.89 -17.14 0.47
CA ALA A 24 12.97 -16.63 1.28
C ALA A 24 12.50 -15.54 2.27
N VAL A 25 13.29 -15.32 3.33
CA VAL A 25 13.10 -14.18 4.25
C VAL A 25 14.07 -13.09 3.85
N VAL A 26 13.55 -11.97 3.37
CA VAL A 26 14.33 -10.83 2.86
C VAL A 26 14.04 -9.55 3.66
N PRO A 27 15.03 -8.70 3.92
CA PRO A 27 14.79 -7.40 4.53
C PRO A 27 13.84 -6.55 3.66
N ILE A 28 12.90 -5.86 4.30
CA ILE A 28 12.20 -4.75 3.67
C ILE A 28 13.09 -3.53 3.86
N GLY A 29 13.87 -3.23 2.84
CA GLY A 29 14.84 -2.14 2.85
C GLY A 29 14.28 -0.86 2.22
N PRO A 30 15.03 0.25 2.35
CA PRO A 30 14.73 1.44 1.58
C PRO A 30 14.72 1.13 0.08
N LYS A 31 13.76 1.71 -0.63
CA LYS A 31 13.73 1.70 -2.09
C LYS A 31 14.28 3.05 -2.57
N THR A 32 15.24 3.03 -3.49
CA THR A 32 15.87 4.24 -4.05
C THR A 32 14.86 5.22 -4.63
N ARG A 33 13.75 4.71 -5.18
CA ARG A 33 12.62 5.52 -5.69
C ARG A 33 11.97 6.43 -4.63
N ASN A 34 12.12 6.11 -3.34
CA ASN A 34 11.61 6.86 -2.19
C ASN A 34 12.66 7.80 -1.57
N MET A 35 13.88 7.79 -2.10
CA MET A 35 15.02 8.48 -1.52
C MET A 35 15.42 9.67 -2.38
N ASP A 36 15.73 10.77 -1.72
CA ASP A 36 16.24 11.99 -2.33
C ASP A 36 17.54 11.70 -3.11
N ALA A 37 17.61 12.18 -4.36
CA ALA A 37 18.77 11.95 -5.21
C ALA A 37 20.05 12.60 -4.66
N GLY A 38 19.97 13.80 -4.09
CA GLY A 38 21.12 14.48 -3.50
C GLY A 38 21.66 13.75 -2.28
N TRP A 39 20.77 13.20 -1.44
CA TRP A 39 21.16 12.36 -0.31
C TRP A 39 21.83 11.05 -0.78
N LEU A 40 21.30 10.40 -1.82
CA LEU A 40 21.90 9.20 -2.40
C LEU A 40 23.29 9.48 -2.97
N GLU A 41 23.46 10.58 -3.70
CA GLU A 41 24.77 11.00 -4.20
C GLU A 41 25.73 11.27 -3.04
N ALA A 42 25.29 11.95 -1.98
CA ALA A 42 26.13 12.31 -0.85
C ALA A 42 26.55 11.09 0.02
N VAL A 43 25.67 10.10 0.18
CA VAL A 43 25.89 8.97 1.10
C VAL A 43 26.42 7.73 0.39
N VAL A 44 25.97 7.49 -0.84
CA VAL A 44 26.28 6.28 -1.63
C VAL A 44 27.24 6.60 -2.80
N GLY A 45 27.43 7.87 -3.15
CA GLY A 45 28.31 8.29 -4.25
C GLY A 45 27.74 8.04 -5.64
N ALA A 46 26.45 7.73 -5.73
CA ALA A 46 25.73 7.54 -6.99
C ALA A 46 24.22 7.71 -6.79
N VAL A 47 23.54 8.18 -7.83
CA VAL A 47 22.08 8.16 -7.96
C VAL A 47 21.68 7.04 -8.93
N PRO A 48 21.15 5.90 -8.43
CA PRO A 48 20.68 4.83 -9.30
C PRO A 48 19.53 5.29 -10.21
N GLU A 49 19.44 4.70 -11.40
CA GLU A 49 18.30 4.93 -12.28
C GLU A 49 16.98 4.59 -11.58
N GLY A 50 15.98 5.48 -11.72
CA GLY A 50 14.67 5.33 -11.08
C GLY A 50 14.63 5.75 -9.60
N ALA A 51 15.71 6.30 -9.04
CA ALA A 51 15.71 6.96 -7.73
C ALA A 51 14.91 8.26 -7.73
N ASP A 52 14.43 8.68 -6.55
CA ASP A 52 13.72 9.94 -6.34
C ASP A 52 12.53 10.17 -7.31
N THR A 53 11.80 9.10 -7.62
CA THR A 53 10.69 9.13 -8.59
C THR A 53 9.32 9.25 -7.95
N LEU A 54 9.19 8.94 -6.66
CA LEU A 54 7.92 9.10 -5.94
C LEU A 54 7.72 10.56 -5.52
N PRO A 55 6.48 11.08 -5.58
CA PRO A 55 6.16 12.37 -4.99
C PRO A 55 6.46 12.35 -3.48
N ARG A 56 7.03 13.45 -2.97
CA ARG A 56 7.22 13.62 -1.53
C ARG A 56 5.87 13.66 -0.81
N TRP A 57 5.76 12.93 0.29
CA TRP A 57 4.50 12.85 1.05
C TRP A 57 4.06 14.23 1.56
N GLU A 58 5.00 15.07 1.96
CA GLU A 58 4.75 16.44 2.42
C GLU A 58 4.11 17.30 1.33
N ASN A 59 4.43 17.02 0.06
CA ASN A 59 3.90 17.71 -1.12
C ASN A 59 2.77 16.94 -1.84
N ARG A 60 2.18 15.93 -1.18
CA ARG A 60 1.12 15.08 -1.75
C ARG A 60 -0.08 15.84 -2.30
N ALA A 61 -0.39 17.01 -1.71
CA ALA A 61 -1.51 17.85 -2.14
C ALA A 61 -1.26 18.59 -3.47
N GLN A 62 0.00 18.74 -3.88
CA GLN A 62 0.37 19.35 -5.16
C GLN A 62 0.68 18.31 -6.24
N ALA A 63 0.95 17.06 -5.84
CA ALA A 63 1.17 15.96 -6.78
C ALA A 63 -0.15 15.56 -7.47
N PRO A 64 -0.10 15.06 -8.71
CA PRO A 64 -1.26 14.39 -9.32
C PRO A 64 -1.80 13.31 -8.38
N ILE A 65 -3.11 13.33 -8.14
CA ILE A 65 -3.74 12.52 -7.08
C ILE A 65 -3.46 11.02 -7.22
N GLU A 66 -3.45 10.52 -8.46
CA GLU A 66 -3.07 9.14 -8.74
C GLU A 66 -1.64 8.84 -8.31
N LEU A 67 -0.66 9.69 -8.67
CA LEU A 67 0.73 9.45 -8.29
C LEU A 67 0.90 9.47 -6.76
N ALA A 68 0.21 10.37 -6.05
CA ALA A 68 0.22 10.40 -4.60
C ALA A 68 -0.35 9.11 -3.98
N ALA A 69 -1.50 8.64 -4.47
CA ALA A 69 -2.14 7.41 -3.98
C ALA A 69 -1.33 6.16 -4.31
N ARG A 70 -0.84 6.04 -5.56
CA ARG A 70 -0.01 4.92 -6.01
C ARG A 70 1.31 4.85 -5.26
N ALA A 71 1.95 5.99 -4.99
CA ALA A 71 3.16 6.04 -4.18
C ALA A 71 2.87 5.57 -2.75
N TYR A 72 1.81 6.08 -2.12
CA TYR A 72 1.40 5.66 -0.78
C TYR A 72 1.17 4.14 -0.69
N LEU A 73 0.48 3.56 -1.67
CA LEU A 73 0.23 2.11 -1.75
C LEU A 73 1.52 1.30 -1.98
N ASP A 74 2.47 1.79 -2.79
CA ASP A 74 3.76 1.12 -2.96
C ASP A 74 4.60 1.11 -1.67
N VAL A 75 4.63 2.24 -0.96
CA VAL A 75 5.41 2.39 0.27
C VAL A 75 4.83 1.50 1.37
N ASN A 76 3.51 1.51 1.54
CA ASN A 76 2.85 0.92 2.71
C ASN A 76 2.26 -0.48 2.49
N CYS A 77 2.10 -0.92 1.24
CA CYS A 77 1.34 -2.15 0.95
C CYS A 77 2.04 -3.11 -0.03
N ALA A 78 2.83 -2.60 -0.98
CA ALA A 78 3.41 -3.45 -2.03
C ALA A 78 4.43 -4.49 -1.55
N HIS A 79 4.96 -4.37 -0.32
CA HIS A 79 5.81 -5.44 0.22
C HIS A 79 5.02 -6.75 0.45
N CYS A 80 3.72 -6.66 0.75
CA CYS A 80 2.83 -7.81 0.88
C CYS A 80 2.06 -8.08 -0.43
N HIS A 81 1.54 -7.03 -1.05
CA HIS A 81 0.72 -7.11 -2.27
C HIS A 81 1.57 -7.00 -3.52
N ARG A 82 2.30 -8.08 -3.80
CA ARG A 82 3.12 -8.28 -5.00
C ARG A 82 3.28 -9.78 -5.29
N PRO A 83 3.65 -10.16 -6.53
CA PRO A 83 4.03 -11.54 -6.83
C PRO A 83 5.12 -12.06 -5.88
N GLY A 84 4.97 -13.32 -5.46
CA GLY A 84 5.94 -14.02 -4.59
C GLY A 84 5.88 -13.65 -3.10
N ALA A 85 5.13 -12.63 -2.71
CA ALA A 85 4.99 -12.20 -1.31
C ALA A 85 3.76 -12.82 -0.62
N THR A 86 3.61 -12.57 0.68
CA THR A 86 2.58 -13.20 1.53
C THR A 86 1.14 -13.01 1.04
N ALA A 87 0.80 -11.84 0.46
CA ALA A 87 -0.54 -11.58 -0.07
C ALA A 87 -0.65 -11.85 -1.58
N SER A 88 0.32 -12.52 -2.21
CA SER A 88 0.34 -12.79 -3.65
C SER A 88 -0.88 -13.61 -4.13
N ASN A 89 -1.40 -14.49 -3.29
CA ASN A 89 -2.61 -15.29 -3.56
C ASN A 89 -3.88 -14.43 -3.72
N SER A 90 -3.89 -13.18 -3.26
CA SER A 90 -4.99 -12.23 -3.53
C SER A 90 -5.05 -11.80 -4.99
N GLY A 91 -3.94 -11.93 -5.73
CA GLY A 91 -3.75 -11.41 -7.08
C GLY A 91 -3.64 -9.89 -7.15
N LEU A 92 -3.50 -9.19 -6.01
CA LEU A 92 -3.35 -7.74 -5.95
C LEU A 92 -1.86 -7.36 -6.00
N ASP A 93 -1.50 -6.49 -6.95
CA ASP A 93 -0.15 -5.96 -7.13
C ASP A 93 -0.14 -4.43 -6.99
N LEU A 94 0.34 -3.94 -5.86
CA LEU A 94 0.36 -2.52 -5.50
C LEU A 94 1.72 -1.86 -5.75
N ARG A 95 2.64 -2.55 -6.44
CA ARG A 95 3.95 -1.99 -6.77
C ARG A 95 3.82 -0.74 -7.65
N TRP A 96 4.75 0.19 -7.45
CA TRP A 96 4.85 1.43 -8.23
C TRP A 96 4.91 1.18 -9.74
N GLU A 97 5.56 0.11 -10.18
CA GLU A 97 5.76 -0.24 -11.59
C GLU A 97 4.55 -0.92 -12.23
N GLN A 98 3.57 -1.38 -11.44
CA GLN A 98 2.36 -1.99 -11.96
C GLN A 98 1.52 -0.94 -12.70
N ARG A 99 1.08 -1.29 -13.91
CA ARG A 99 0.32 -0.42 -14.83
C ARG A 99 -1.04 -1.00 -15.21
N ASP A 100 -1.26 -2.29 -15.00
CA ASP A 100 -2.53 -2.95 -15.28
C ASP A 100 -3.57 -2.62 -14.20
N PRO A 101 -4.68 -1.93 -14.56
CA PRO A 101 -5.75 -1.58 -13.64
C PRO A 101 -6.37 -2.74 -12.89
N GLU A 102 -6.59 -3.86 -13.57
CA GLU A 102 -7.16 -5.03 -12.93
C GLU A 102 -6.19 -5.58 -11.88
N ALA A 103 -4.91 -5.72 -12.22
CA ALA A 103 -3.89 -6.24 -11.32
C ALA A 103 -3.76 -5.42 -10.03
N TYR A 104 -3.97 -4.10 -10.10
CA TYR A 104 -3.93 -3.24 -8.91
C TYR A 104 -5.29 -2.97 -8.26
N GLY A 105 -6.37 -3.60 -8.75
CA GLY A 105 -7.62 -3.71 -8.02
C GLY A 105 -8.86 -3.13 -8.70
N VAL A 106 -8.74 -2.41 -9.81
CA VAL A 106 -9.88 -1.77 -10.52
C VAL A 106 -10.80 -2.83 -11.07
N PHE A 107 -12.06 -2.84 -10.60
CA PHE A 107 -13.07 -3.88 -10.89
C PHE A 107 -12.58 -5.32 -10.71
N LYS A 108 -11.53 -5.51 -9.92
CA LYS A 108 -10.99 -6.82 -9.63
C LYS A 108 -11.80 -7.45 -8.49
N ARG A 109 -12.41 -8.60 -8.73
CA ARG A 109 -13.09 -9.36 -7.68
C ARG A 109 -12.08 -9.87 -6.63
N PRO A 110 -12.45 -9.87 -5.33
CA PRO A 110 -11.59 -10.39 -4.28
C PRO A 110 -11.45 -11.91 -4.42
N VAL A 111 -10.20 -12.38 -4.37
CA VAL A 111 -9.90 -13.82 -4.33
C VAL A 111 -9.76 -14.30 -2.88
N ALA A 112 -9.15 -13.48 -2.02
CA ALA A 112 -8.74 -13.85 -0.67
C ALA A 112 -9.19 -12.87 0.43
N ALA A 113 -10.17 -11.99 0.17
CA ALA A 113 -10.58 -10.99 1.15
C ALA A 113 -11.49 -11.53 2.26
N GLY A 114 -12.25 -12.61 2.00
CA GLY A 114 -13.18 -13.23 2.95
C GLY A 114 -14.13 -12.21 3.57
N ARG A 115 -14.28 -12.24 4.91
CA ARG A 115 -15.06 -11.25 5.66
C ARG A 115 -14.59 -9.81 5.48
N GLY A 116 -13.30 -9.62 5.21
CA GLY A 116 -12.73 -8.30 5.03
C GLY A 116 -13.04 -7.67 3.68
N SER A 117 -13.89 -8.29 2.84
CA SER A 117 -14.50 -7.58 1.72
C SER A 117 -15.60 -6.60 2.18
N GLY A 118 -16.12 -6.73 3.41
CA GLY A 118 -17.24 -5.90 3.87
C GLY A 118 -18.54 -6.11 3.08
N GLY A 119 -18.64 -7.17 2.27
CA GLY A 119 -19.75 -7.38 1.34
C GLY A 119 -19.59 -6.65 -0.01
N HIS A 120 -18.50 -5.89 -0.20
CA HIS A 120 -18.21 -5.24 -1.47
C HIS A 120 -17.73 -6.23 -2.53
N GLU A 121 -18.00 -5.93 -3.80
CA GLU A 121 -17.76 -6.84 -4.92
C GLU A 121 -16.35 -6.69 -5.53
N PHE A 122 -15.75 -5.51 -5.44
CA PHE A 122 -14.51 -5.18 -6.16
C PHE A 122 -13.46 -4.51 -5.26
N GLY A 123 -12.19 -4.73 -5.60
CA GLY A 123 -11.04 -4.11 -4.92
C GLY A 123 -11.14 -2.58 -4.93
N ILE A 124 -11.33 -2.01 -6.11
CA ILE A 124 -11.53 -0.60 -6.39
C ILE A 124 -12.70 -0.47 -7.36
N VAL A 125 -13.66 0.40 -7.02
CA VAL A 125 -14.76 0.83 -7.88
C VAL A 125 -14.50 2.27 -8.29
N PRO A 126 -14.11 2.53 -9.55
CA PRO A 126 -13.94 3.89 -10.08
C PRO A 126 -15.13 4.80 -9.77
N GLY A 127 -14.85 5.95 -9.18
CA GLY A 127 -15.84 6.94 -8.78
C GLY A 127 -16.56 6.63 -7.46
N ASP A 128 -16.35 5.46 -6.85
CA ASP A 128 -17.08 5.03 -5.65
C ASP A 128 -16.13 4.44 -4.59
N PRO A 129 -15.50 5.30 -3.76
CA PRO A 129 -14.62 4.84 -2.69
C PRO A 129 -15.38 4.06 -1.61
N GLU A 130 -16.65 4.36 -1.35
CA GLU A 130 -17.45 3.68 -0.32
C GLU A 130 -17.76 2.23 -0.70
N MET A 131 -17.88 1.93 -2.00
CA MET A 131 -18.07 0.58 -2.51
C MET A 131 -16.76 -0.19 -2.77
N SER A 132 -15.61 0.38 -2.45
CA SER A 132 -14.29 -0.21 -2.71
C SER A 132 -13.75 -0.97 -1.50
N ILE A 133 -13.43 -2.25 -1.68
CA ILE A 133 -12.82 -3.09 -0.61
C ILE A 133 -11.54 -2.45 -0.06
N LEU A 134 -10.73 -1.82 -0.92
CA LEU A 134 -9.47 -1.19 -0.50
C LEU A 134 -9.71 -0.12 0.59
N VAL A 135 -10.66 0.78 0.37
CA VAL A 135 -11.00 1.88 1.29
C VAL A 135 -11.60 1.31 2.59
N HIS A 136 -12.54 0.37 2.47
CA HIS A 136 -13.16 -0.29 3.62
C HIS A 136 -12.12 -0.90 4.57
N ARG A 137 -11.13 -1.63 4.03
CA ARG A 137 -10.08 -2.27 4.84
C ARG A 137 -9.08 -1.28 5.41
N MET A 138 -8.79 -0.21 4.68
CA MET A 138 -7.93 0.88 5.15
C MET A 138 -8.58 1.66 6.30
N ASP A 139 -9.91 1.78 6.33
CA ASP A 139 -10.65 2.49 7.39
C ASP A 139 -10.97 1.63 8.62
N SER A 140 -10.64 0.33 8.60
CA SER A 140 -10.93 -0.56 9.71
C SER A 140 -9.71 -0.84 10.60
N THR A 141 -9.97 -0.95 11.91
CA THR A 141 -9.06 -1.53 12.92
C THR A 141 -9.57 -2.89 13.43
N GLU A 142 -10.66 -3.40 12.88
CA GLU A 142 -11.22 -4.69 13.26
C GLU A 142 -10.32 -5.83 12.77
N PRO A 143 -9.91 -6.78 13.64
CA PRO A 143 -9.12 -7.93 13.23
C PRO A 143 -9.75 -8.65 12.03
N GLY A 144 -8.95 -9.04 11.04
CA GLY A 144 -9.39 -9.73 9.82
C GLY A 144 -10.22 -8.88 8.84
N VAL A 145 -10.42 -7.60 9.10
CA VAL A 145 -10.87 -6.59 8.12
C VAL A 145 -9.73 -5.61 7.86
N ALA A 146 -9.12 -5.11 8.94
CA ALA A 146 -8.03 -4.15 8.93
C ALA A 146 -6.88 -4.56 7.99
N MET A 147 -6.36 -3.57 7.24
CA MET A 147 -5.08 -3.66 6.53
C MET A 147 -4.11 -2.58 6.99
N PRO A 148 -2.83 -2.92 7.27
CA PRO A 148 -2.27 -4.28 7.29
C PRO A 148 -2.87 -5.19 8.39
N GLU A 149 -2.87 -6.51 8.18
CA GLU A 149 -3.50 -7.49 9.10
C GLU A 149 -2.79 -7.58 10.46
N LEU A 150 -1.51 -7.26 10.47
CA LEU A 150 -0.68 -7.22 11.66
C LEU A 150 -0.22 -5.80 11.96
N GLY A 151 -0.10 -5.50 13.25
CA GLY A 151 0.52 -4.26 13.72
C GLY A 151 -0.34 -3.00 13.59
N LYS A 152 -1.54 -3.08 12.99
CA LYS A 152 -2.46 -1.95 12.90
C LYS A 152 -3.29 -1.79 14.17
N SER A 153 -3.20 -0.62 14.79
CA SER A 153 -4.04 -0.21 15.92
C SER A 153 -4.75 1.13 15.73
N THR A 154 -4.36 1.90 14.71
CA THR A 154 -5.02 3.16 14.33
C THR A 154 -5.20 3.23 12.81
N VAL A 155 -5.99 4.20 12.35
CA VAL A 155 -6.23 4.47 10.93
C VAL A 155 -5.37 5.66 10.51
N ASP A 156 -4.53 5.48 9.49
CA ASP A 156 -3.89 6.61 8.82
C ASP A 156 -4.95 7.37 8.00
N ARG A 157 -5.49 8.43 8.61
CA ARG A 157 -6.55 9.26 8.01
C ARG A 157 -6.05 10.01 6.78
N GLU A 158 -4.78 10.40 6.73
CA GLU A 158 -4.23 11.13 5.59
C GLU A 158 -4.01 10.19 4.40
N GLY A 159 -3.44 9.00 4.65
CA GLY A 159 -3.31 7.91 3.69
C GLY A 159 -4.64 7.49 3.09
N LEU A 160 -5.63 7.25 3.96
CA LEU A 160 -7.00 6.92 3.57
C LEU A 160 -7.62 8.01 2.69
N ALA A 161 -7.52 9.28 3.09
CA ALA A 161 -8.08 10.39 2.33
C ALA A 161 -7.44 10.56 0.93
N VAL A 162 -6.14 10.30 0.80
CA VAL A 162 -5.46 10.33 -0.51
C VAL A 162 -5.98 9.22 -1.42
N VAL A 163 -6.10 7.99 -0.91
CA VAL A 163 -6.60 6.85 -1.70
C VAL A 163 -8.07 7.01 -2.05
N ALA A 164 -8.92 7.46 -1.12
CA ALA A 164 -10.34 7.67 -1.36
C ALA A 164 -10.58 8.73 -2.45
N ARG A 165 -9.88 9.88 -2.40
CA ARG A 165 -9.99 10.93 -3.43
C ARG A 165 -9.47 10.48 -4.79
N TRP A 166 -8.43 9.64 -4.81
CA TRP A 166 -7.97 9.06 -6.06
C TRP A 166 -9.07 8.21 -6.71
N ILE A 167 -9.70 7.33 -5.93
CA ILE A 167 -10.78 6.46 -6.42
C ILE A 167 -12.00 7.28 -6.85
N GLU A 168 -12.40 8.28 -6.07
CA GLU A 168 -13.50 9.21 -6.40
C GLU A 168 -13.26 9.94 -7.73
N GLY A 169 -12.02 10.30 -8.04
CA GLY A 169 -11.65 10.97 -9.28
C GLY A 169 -11.51 10.06 -10.51
N MET A 170 -11.66 8.74 -10.36
CA MET A 170 -11.58 7.82 -11.50
C MET A 170 -12.86 7.85 -12.33
N THR A 171 -12.72 7.87 -13.64
CA THR A 171 -13.84 7.70 -14.57
C THR A 171 -14.14 6.22 -14.82
N GLN A 172 -15.42 5.89 -15.00
CA GLN A 172 -15.88 4.58 -15.44
C GLN A 172 -15.72 4.40 -16.95
#